data_AF-A0A4R4PIF2-F1
#
_entry.id   AF-A0A4R4PIF2-F1
#
_cell.length_a   1.000
_cell.length_b   1.000
_cell.length_c   1.000
_cell.angle_alpha   90.00
_cell.angle_beta   90.00
_cell.angle_gamma   90.00
#
_symmetry.space_group_name_H-M   'P 1'
#
loop_
_entity.id
_entity.type
_entity.pdbx_description
1 polymer ?
#
loop_
_entity_poly.entity_id
_entity_poly.type
_entity_poly.pdbx_seq_one_letter_code
_entity_poly.pdbx_strand_id
1 'polypeptide(L)'
;MEYILIIAVVVIAVLAYRSYKRTQLQSRKQHEITAAELEGVKRTADEDITRFGEELQDLDLDMVGKDLGDGARQDYQRALDAYESAKQAVGQVTEAEQIKHVIEILEDGRYAATCVRARVNGEPLPQRRPSCFFNPQHGPSVEDVQWAPPGGAPREVPACAADAERVRAGAEPDVRKVMVGPQRVPYWEAGPAYSPYAQGMFGAMGGVMTGMFLGTMLGGMFAGGGYGDMGGGDMGGGDMGGGDFGGDMGGGDSGGWDFGDFGGE
;
A
#
# COMPACT_ATOMS: atom_id res chain seq x y z
N MET A 1 -21.23 -46.63 24.37
CA MET A 1 -21.39 -45.17 24.36
C MET A 1 -20.04 -44.45 24.24
N GLU A 2 -19.01 -44.89 24.95
CA GLU A 2 -17.67 -44.28 24.96
C GLU A 2 -16.99 -44.25 23.57
N TYR A 3 -17.07 -45.33 22.80
CA TYR A 3 -16.53 -45.38 21.42
C TYR A 3 -17.20 -44.40 20.45
N ILE A 4 -18.49 -44.12 20.63
CA ILE A 4 -19.24 -43.19 19.76
C ILE A 4 -18.78 -41.75 20.01
N LEU A 5 -18.49 -41.40 21.28
CA LEU A 5 -17.95 -40.09 21.65
C LEU A 5 -16.54 -39.89 21.09
N ILE A 6 -15.68 -40.91 21.16
CA ILE A 6 -14.32 -40.83 20.61
C ILE A 6 -14.37 -40.62 19.09
N ILE A 7 -15.24 -41.37 18.38
CA ILE A 7 -15.42 -41.22 16.93
C ILE A 7 -15.93 -39.81 16.59
N ALA A 8 -16.91 -39.29 17.34
CA ALA A 8 -17.46 -37.95 17.11
C ALA A 8 -16.39 -36.85 17.28
N VAL A 9 -15.55 -36.94 18.32
CA VAL A 9 -14.46 -35.97 18.55
C VAL A 9 -13.41 -36.03 17.43
N VAL A 10 -13.03 -37.22 16.99
CA VAL A 10 -12.07 -37.39 15.88
C VAL A 10 -12.64 -36.80 14.58
N VAL A 11 -13.92 -37.04 14.29
CA VAL A 11 -14.59 -36.48 13.11
C VAL A 11 -14.61 -34.95 13.18
N ILE A 12 -14.98 -34.35 14.32
CA ILE A 12 -14.97 -32.89 14.51
C ILE A 12 -13.56 -32.32 14.33
N ALA A 13 -12.55 -32.94 14.93
CA ALA A 13 -11.16 -32.49 14.81
C ALA A 13 -10.65 -32.55 13.35
N VAL A 14 -11.00 -33.60 12.60
CA VAL A 14 -10.66 -33.72 11.18
C VAL A 14 -11.39 -32.68 10.34
N LEU A 15 -12.68 -32.43 10.62
CA LEU A 15 -13.45 -31.40 9.91
C LEU A 15 -12.92 -29.99 10.19
N ALA A 16 -12.57 -29.68 11.44
CA ALA A 16 -11.96 -28.41 11.84
C ALA A 16 -10.57 -28.22 11.23
N TYR A 17 -9.75 -29.28 11.19
CA TYR A 17 -8.45 -29.22 10.53
C TYR A 17 -8.58 -29.01 9.01
N ARG A 18 -9.55 -29.68 8.37
CA ARG A 18 -9.79 -29.51 6.92
C ARG A 18 -10.36 -28.13 6.59
N SER A 19 -11.25 -27.57 7.42
CA SER A 19 -11.74 -26.20 7.24
C SER A 19 -10.60 -25.20 7.41
N TYR A 20 -9.77 -25.34 8.45
CA TYR A 20 -8.58 -24.51 8.69
C TYR A 20 -7.57 -24.58 7.53
N LYS A 21 -7.26 -25.78 7.03
CA LYS A 21 -6.37 -25.94 5.86
C LYS A 21 -6.96 -25.32 4.59
N ARG A 22 -8.27 -25.40 4.39
CA ARG A 22 -8.95 -24.80 3.22
C ARG A 22 -8.93 -23.28 3.29
N THR A 23 -9.29 -22.68 4.42
CA THR A 23 -9.27 -21.22 4.58
C THR A 23 -7.85 -20.67 4.43
N GLN A 24 -6.84 -21.33 4.99
CA GLN A 24 -5.42 -20.99 4.77
C GLN A 24 -5.01 -21.03 3.29
N LEU A 25 -5.37 -22.09 2.56
CA LEU A 25 -5.03 -22.21 1.14
C LEU A 25 -5.82 -21.24 0.25
N GLN A 26 -7.08 -20.96 0.59
CA GLN A 26 -7.91 -19.99 -0.12
C GLN A 26 -7.42 -18.57 0.09
N SER A 27 -7.05 -18.21 1.33
CA SER A 27 -6.35 -16.96 1.63
C SER A 27 -5.09 -16.86 0.76
N ARG A 28 -4.19 -17.85 0.80
CA ARG A 28 -2.96 -17.83 -0.03
C ARG A 28 -3.21 -17.65 -1.53
N LYS A 29 -4.28 -18.22 -2.08
CA LYS A 29 -4.66 -18.03 -3.49
C LYS A 29 -5.33 -16.68 -3.77
N GLN A 30 -6.09 -16.14 -2.81
CA GLN A 30 -6.64 -14.78 -2.90
C GLN A 30 -5.57 -13.69 -2.77
N HIS A 31 -4.40 -14.02 -2.21
CA HIS A 31 -3.25 -13.12 -2.12
C HIS A 31 -2.29 -13.20 -3.32
N GLU A 32 -2.67 -13.92 -4.39
CA GLU A 32 -1.82 -13.97 -5.58
C GLU A 32 -1.91 -12.63 -6.30
N ILE A 33 -0.85 -11.83 -6.20
CA ILE A 33 -0.75 -10.53 -6.86
C ILE A 33 -0.88 -10.75 -8.36
N THR A 34 -1.89 -10.13 -8.96
CA THR A 34 -2.14 -10.23 -10.39
C THR A 34 -1.10 -9.45 -11.18
N ALA A 35 -0.89 -9.83 -12.45
CA ALA A 35 -0.01 -9.08 -13.34
C ALA A 35 -0.43 -7.60 -13.48
N ALA A 36 -1.73 -7.31 -13.42
CA ALA A 36 -2.25 -5.94 -13.49
C ALA A 36 -1.93 -5.12 -12.23
N GLU A 37 -2.01 -5.72 -11.03
CA GLU A 37 -1.62 -5.06 -9.78
C GLU A 37 -0.12 -4.81 -9.71
N LEU A 38 0.69 -5.78 -10.14
CA LEU A 38 2.14 -5.63 -10.26
C LEU A 38 2.50 -4.48 -11.22
N GLU A 39 1.88 -4.45 -12.39
CA GLU A 39 2.09 -3.38 -13.36
C GLU A 39 1.64 -2.01 -12.82
N GLY A 40 0.57 -1.98 -12.03
CA GLY A 40 0.10 -0.77 -11.35
C GLY A 40 1.14 -0.20 -10.38
N VAL A 41 1.70 -1.03 -9.48
CA VAL A 41 2.72 -0.57 -8.54
C VAL A 41 4.05 -0.25 -9.23
N LYS A 42 4.41 -0.99 -10.29
CA LYS A 42 5.59 -0.70 -11.11
C LYS A 42 5.50 0.67 -11.77
N ARG A 43 4.34 1.00 -12.36
CA ARG A 43 4.08 2.33 -12.92
C ARG A 43 4.20 3.43 -11.88
N THR A 44 3.68 3.23 -10.68
CA THR A 44 3.83 4.19 -9.57
C THR A 44 5.30 4.41 -9.22
N ALA A 45 6.12 3.34 -9.20
CA ALA A 45 7.55 3.47 -8.97
C ALA A 45 8.26 4.20 -10.14
N ASP A 46 7.87 3.97 -11.40
CA ASP A 46 8.37 4.72 -12.55
C ASP A 46 8.02 6.22 -12.48
N GLU A 47 6.82 6.57 -12.01
CA GLU A 47 6.44 7.95 -11.74
C GLU A 47 7.34 8.59 -10.66
N ASP A 48 7.69 7.85 -9.61
CA ASP A 48 8.55 8.34 -8.53
C ASP A 48 10.01 8.51 -8.98
N ILE A 49 10.49 7.62 -9.86
CA ILE A 49 11.79 7.76 -10.53
C ILE A 49 11.80 9.02 -11.40
N THR A 50 10.74 9.23 -12.19
CA THR A 50 10.61 10.42 -13.04
C THR A 50 10.64 11.69 -12.20
N ARG A 51 9.84 11.72 -11.13
CA ARG A 51 9.83 12.84 -10.17
C ARG A 51 11.21 13.06 -9.55
N PHE A 52 11.93 12.02 -9.15
CA PHE A 52 13.27 12.16 -8.60
C PHE A 52 14.27 12.71 -9.64
N GLY A 53 14.13 12.33 -10.92
CA GLY A 53 14.91 12.93 -12.00
C GLY A 53 14.67 14.44 -12.14
N GLU A 54 13.42 14.89 -12.01
CA GLU A 54 13.08 16.32 -11.99
C GLU A 54 13.72 17.03 -10.78
N GLU A 55 13.67 16.42 -9.59
CA GLU A 55 14.29 16.98 -8.39
C GLU A 55 15.83 17.07 -8.47
N LEU A 56 16.46 16.14 -9.19
CA LEU A 56 17.90 16.19 -9.49
C LEU A 56 18.22 17.30 -10.49
N GLN A 57 17.33 17.57 -11.44
CA GLN A 57 17.48 18.71 -12.35
C GLN A 57 17.35 20.04 -11.57
N ASP A 58 16.40 20.15 -10.64
CA ASP A 58 16.28 21.31 -9.76
C ASP A 58 17.53 21.46 -8.87
N LEU A 59 18.06 20.35 -8.35
CA LEU A 59 19.31 20.35 -7.60
C LEU A 59 20.48 20.86 -8.46
N ASP A 60 20.59 20.43 -9.71
CA ASP A 60 21.64 20.89 -10.63
C ASP A 60 21.57 22.42 -10.80
N LEU A 61 20.37 22.95 -11.05
CA LEU A 61 20.12 24.39 -11.13
C LEU A 61 20.52 25.13 -9.84
N ASP A 62 20.18 24.57 -8.67
CA ASP A 62 20.55 25.11 -7.37
C ASP A 62 22.08 25.12 -7.13
N MET A 63 22.82 24.21 -7.78
CA MET A 63 24.27 24.06 -7.61
C MET A 63 25.09 24.86 -8.63
N VAL A 64 24.46 25.38 -9.70
CA VAL A 64 25.16 26.18 -10.71
C VAL A 64 25.92 27.34 -10.07
N GLY A 65 27.22 27.40 -10.35
CA GLY A 65 28.11 28.48 -9.87
C GLY A 65 28.54 28.34 -8.40
N LYS A 66 28.15 27.27 -7.71
CA LYS A 66 28.58 26.99 -6.33
C LYS A 66 29.81 26.10 -6.30
N ASP A 67 30.71 26.33 -5.34
CA ASP A 67 31.87 25.46 -5.10
C ASP A 67 31.44 24.24 -4.28
N LEU A 68 31.31 23.10 -4.96
CA LEU A 68 31.03 21.82 -4.32
C LEU A 68 32.34 21.30 -3.72
N GLY A 69 32.50 21.42 -2.40
CA GLY A 69 33.56 20.70 -1.67
C GLY A 69 33.45 19.18 -1.83
N ASP A 70 34.48 18.43 -1.43
CA ASP A 70 34.56 16.97 -1.68
C ASP A 70 33.35 16.19 -1.16
N GLY A 71 32.87 16.52 0.05
CA GLY A 71 31.69 15.86 0.62
C GLY A 71 30.41 16.13 -0.17
N ALA A 72 30.22 17.36 -0.67
CA ALA A 72 29.05 17.71 -1.49
C ALA A 72 29.12 17.01 -2.85
N ARG A 73 30.30 16.91 -3.48
CA ARG A 73 30.49 16.15 -4.72
C ARG A 73 30.18 14.65 -4.54
N GLN A 74 30.63 14.05 -3.44
CA GLN A 74 30.34 12.64 -3.16
C GLN A 74 28.84 12.37 -2.94
N ASP A 75 28.15 13.22 -2.18
CA ASP A 75 26.72 13.07 -1.96
C ASP A 75 25.91 13.36 -3.25
N TYR A 76 26.37 14.30 -4.09
CA TYR A 76 25.78 14.54 -5.41
C TYR A 76 25.90 13.30 -6.29
N GLN A 77 27.10 12.71 -6.38
CA GLN A 77 27.31 11.49 -7.16
C GLN A 77 26.42 10.35 -6.65
N ARG A 78 26.28 10.18 -5.33
CA ARG A 78 25.38 9.18 -4.75
C ARG A 78 23.92 9.39 -5.17
N ALA A 79 23.47 10.64 -5.26
CA ALA A 79 22.11 10.96 -5.70
C ALA A 79 21.89 10.59 -7.18
N LEU A 80 22.86 10.88 -8.05
CA LEU A 80 22.84 10.48 -9.47
C LEU A 80 22.89 8.94 -9.64
N ASP A 81 23.76 8.27 -8.89
CA ASP A 81 23.90 6.81 -8.92
C ASP A 81 22.62 6.13 -8.45
N ALA A 82 21.93 6.68 -7.46
CA ALA A 82 20.65 6.19 -6.99
C ALA A 82 19.57 6.31 -8.08
N TYR A 83 19.52 7.42 -8.81
CA TYR A 83 18.57 7.59 -9.93
C TYR A 83 18.79 6.54 -11.03
N GLU A 84 20.04 6.33 -11.47
CA GLU A 84 20.35 5.32 -12.48
C GLU A 84 20.12 3.89 -11.96
N SER A 85 20.44 3.63 -10.69
CA SER A 85 20.18 2.33 -10.06
C SER A 85 18.68 2.04 -9.96
N ALA A 86 17.86 3.04 -9.62
CA ALA A 86 16.41 2.89 -9.54
C ALA A 86 15.80 2.59 -10.92
N LYS A 87 16.25 3.28 -11.98
CA LYS A 87 15.85 2.99 -13.37
C LYS A 87 16.20 1.57 -13.81
N GLN A 88 17.38 1.09 -13.43
CA GLN A 88 17.78 -0.29 -13.75
C GLN A 88 16.98 -1.32 -12.95
N ALA A 89 16.75 -1.04 -11.66
CA ALA A 89 16.04 -1.94 -10.75
C ALA A 89 14.56 -2.10 -11.14
N VAL A 90 13.86 -1.00 -11.43
CA VAL A 90 12.44 -1.05 -11.84
C VAL A 90 12.25 -1.83 -13.14
N GLY A 91 13.19 -1.70 -14.08
CA GLY A 91 13.17 -2.45 -15.34
C GLY A 91 13.27 -3.97 -15.15
N GLN A 92 13.83 -4.43 -14.04
CA GLN A 92 14.04 -5.84 -13.71
C GLN A 92 12.96 -6.41 -12.78
N VAL A 93 11.97 -5.61 -12.37
CA VAL A 93 10.89 -6.05 -11.48
C VAL A 93 9.99 -7.07 -12.18
N THR A 94 9.90 -8.25 -11.58
CA THR A 94 9.01 -9.38 -11.91
C THR A 94 8.09 -9.78 -10.76
N GLU A 95 8.36 -9.33 -9.54
CA GLU A 95 7.58 -9.61 -8.32
C GLU A 95 7.38 -8.32 -7.51
N ALA A 96 6.22 -8.16 -6.86
CA ALA A 96 5.89 -6.91 -6.16
C ALA A 96 6.84 -6.62 -5.00
N GLU A 97 7.36 -7.66 -4.35
CA GLU A 97 8.33 -7.59 -3.26
C GLU A 97 9.60 -6.83 -3.66
N GLN A 98 9.98 -6.88 -4.94
CA GLN A 98 11.16 -6.19 -5.47
C GLN A 98 10.98 -4.67 -5.53
N ILE A 99 9.74 -4.17 -5.57
CA ILE A 99 9.45 -2.73 -5.53
C ILE A 99 10.03 -2.08 -4.27
N LYS A 100 10.02 -2.80 -3.14
CA LYS A 100 10.61 -2.29 -1.90
C LYS A 100 12.03 -1.79 -2.11
N HIS A 101 12.84 -2.55 -2.84
CA HIS A 101 14.23 -2.19 -3.10
C HIS A 101 14.36 -0.97 -4.01
N VAL A 102 13.52 -0.85 -5.04
CA VAL A 102 13.46 0.34 -5.92
C VAL A 102 13.21 1.59 -5.09
N ILE A 103 12.24 1.50 -4.16
CA ILE A 103 11.88 2.61 -3.30
C ILE A 103 13.01 2.94 -2.30
N GLU A 104 13.64 1.96 -1.68
CA GLU A 104 14.79 2.20 -0.79
C GLU A 104 15.93 2.95 -1.50
N ILE A 105 16.21 2.61 -2.76
CA ILE A 105 17.20 3.32 -3.57
C ILE A 105 16.79 4.79 -3.78
N LEU A 106 15.51 5.06 -4.09
CA LEU A 106 15.02 6.44 -4.26
C LEU A 106 15.14 7.24 -2.96
N GLU A 107 14.81 6.63 -1.82
CA GLU A 107 14.94 7.28 -0.51
C GLU A 107 16.40 7.61 -0.16
N ASP A 108 17.33 6.70 -0.48
CA ASP A 108 18.77 6.96 -0.34
C ASP A 108 19.23 8.12 -1.24
N GLY A 109 18.73 8.18 -2.48
CA GLY A 109 19.01 9.25 -3.42
C GLY A 109 18.50 10.62 -2.96
N ARG A 110 17.25 10.69 -2.50
CA ARG A 110 16.63 11.91 -1.96
C ARG A 110 17.35 12.41 -0.71
N TYR A 111 17.78 11.49 0.16
CA TYR A 111 18.59 11.85 1.32
C TYR A 111 19.96 12.42 0.92
N ALA A 112 20.62 11.81 -0.08
CA ALA A 112 21.89 12.31 -0.60
C ALA A 112 21.75 13.72 -1.20
N ALA A 113 20.69 13.97 -1.99
CA ALA A 113 20.38 15.30 -2.52
C ALA A 113 20.16 16.34 -1.41
N THR A 114 19.52 15.95 -0.30
CA THR A 114 19.34 16.84 0.86
C THR A 114 20.68 17.13 1.55
N CYS A 115 21.58 16.14 1.65
CA CYS A 115 22.94 16.34 2.16
C CYS A 115 23.75 17.31 1.30
N VAL A 116 23.60 17.28 -0.03
CA VAL A 116 24.25 18.25 -0.93
C VAL A 116 23.83 19.67 -0.58
N ARG A 117 22.52 19.93 -0.49
CA ARG A 117 21.99 21.26 -0.15
C ARG A 117 22.51 21.73 1.21
N ALA A 118 22.47 20.88 2.22
CA ALA A 118 22.94 21.21 3.56
C ALA A 118 24.43 21.59 3.57
N ARG A 119 25.30 20.80 2.93
CA ARG A 119 26.75 21.09 2.86
C ARG A 119 27.04 22.40 2.16
N VAL A 120 26.38 22.64 1.04
CA VAL A 120 26.60 23.84 0.22
C VAL A 120 26.11 25.09 0.94
N ASN A 121 25.06 24.99 1.74
CA ASN A 121 24.54 26.09 2.56
C ASN A 121 25.28 26.24 3.91
N GLY A 122 26.23 25.36 4.24
CA GLY A 122 26.92 25.36 5.53
C GLY A 122 26.03 24.94 6.71
N GLU A 123 24.95 24.23 6.43
CA GLU A 123 23.99 23.73 7.40
C GLU A 123 24.44 22.36 7.97
N PRO A 124 24.01 22.00 9.19
CA PRO A 124 24.19 20.64 9.70
C PRO A 124 23.58 19.61 8.76
N LEU A 125 24.22 18.44 8.63
CA LEU A 125 23.65 17.34 7.84
C LEU A 125 22.30 16.92 8.44
N PRO A 126 21.27 16.72 7.60
CA PRO A 126 19.96 16.33 8.07
C PRO A 126 20.01 14.95 8.73
N GLN A 127 19.19 14.74 9.75
CA GLN A 127 18.95 13.38 10.24
C GLN A 127 18.13 12.62 9.20
N ARG A 128 18.46 11.34 9.00
CA ARG A 128 17.66 10.49 8.12
C ARG A 128 16.29 10.26 8.73
N ARG A 129 15.25 10.69 8.02
CA ARG A 129 13.84 10.50 8.38
C ARG A 129 13.12 9.76 7.25
N PRO A 130 12.02 9.03 7.55
CA PRO A 130 11.14 8.51 6.51
C PRO A 130 10.55 9.68 5.71
N SER A 131 10.12 9.39 4.48
CA SER A 131 9.35 10.34 3.67
C SER A 131 8.03 10.78 4.29
N CYS A 132 7.45 11.84 3.74
CA CYS A 132 6.10 12.26 4.10
C CYS A 132 5.11 11.11 3.90
N PHE A 133 4.38 10.78 4.96
CA PHE A 133 3.35 9.75 4.98
C PHE A 133 2.23 10.03 3.97
N PHE A 134 1.82 11.29 3.82
CA PHE A 134 0.69 11.64 2.96
C PHE A 134 1.05 11.55 1.48
N ASN A 135 2.22 12.05 1.12
CA ASN A 135 2.76 11.94 -0.23
C ASN A 135 4.27 11.74 -0.19
N PRO A 136 4.74 10.50 -0.43
CA PRO A 136 6.15 10.17 -0.62
C PRO A 136 6.96 11.13 -1.51
N GLN A 137 6.33 11.69 -2.55
CA GLN A 137 6.99 12.60 -3.47
C GLN A 137 7.32 13.98 -2.87
N HIS A 138 6.80 14.31 -1.68
CA HIS A 138 7.21 15.52 -0.95
C HIS A 138 8.62 15.41 -0.35
N GLY A 139 9.23 14.22 -0.40
CA GLY A 139 10.54 13.95 0.18
C GLY A 139 10.50 13.72 1.69
N PRO A 140 11.65 13.86 2.38
CA PRO A 140 11.79 13.49 3.78
C PRO A 140 10.84 14.30 4.68
N SER A 141 10.28 13.64 5.68
CA SER A 141 9.55 14.32 6.76
C SER A 141 10.47 15.21 7.59
N VAL A 142 9.90 16.25 8.20
CA VAL A 142 10.61 17.14 9.12
C VAL A 142 10.16 16.94 10.57
N GLU A 143 8.96 16.39 10.77
CA GLU A 143 8.36 16.14 12.07
C GLU A 143 7.29 15.04 11.98
N ASP A 144 6.75 14.63 13.12
CA ASP A 144 5.63 13.70 13.22
C ASP A 144 4.38 14.46 13.67
N VAL A 145 3.24 14.18 13.03
CA VAL A 145 1.96 14.84 13.35
C VAL A 145 0.89 13.82 13.73
N GLN A 146 0.03 14.17 14.68
CA GLN A 146 -1.13 13.37 15.05
C GLN A 146 -2.21 13.49 13.98
N TRP A 147 -2.54 12.38 13.32
CA TRP A 147 -3.53 12.33 12.26
C TRP A 147 -4.35 11.04 12.32
N ALA A 148 -5.61 11.13 11.87
CA ALA A 148 -6.50 9.99 11.71
C ALA A 148 -7.14 10.04 10.32
N PRO A 149 -7.19 8.92 9.58
CA PRO A 149 -8.06 8.84 8.41
C PRO A 149 -9.53 8.92 8.84
N PRO A 150 -10.47 9.24 7.92
CA PRO A 150 -11.90 9.22 8.22
C PRO A 150 -12.33 7.88 8.85
N GLY A 151 -12.98 7.96 10.02
CA GLY A 151 -13.41 6.77 10.79
C GLY A 151 -12.28 5.99 11.48
N GLY A 152 -11.02 6.44 11.36
CA GLY A 152 -9.86 5.81 11.96
C GLY A 152 -9.48 6.37 13.33
N ALA A 153 -8.53 5.69 13.99
CA ALA A 153 -7.92 6.17 15.23
C ALA A 153 -6.74 7.13 14.95
N PRO A 154 -6.57 8.20 15.75
CA PRO A 154 -5.41 9.08 15.67
C PRO A 154 -4.09 8.35 15.94
N ARG A 155 -3.07 8.67 15.14
CA ARG A 155 -1.71 8.14 15.23
C ARG A 155 -0.70 9.19 14.79
N GLU A 156 0.53 9.07 15.29
CA GLU A 156 1.64 9.87 14.78
C GLU A 156 2.10 9.32 13.44
N VAL A 157 2.19 10.22 12.45
CA VAL A 157 2.72 9.92 11.12
C VAL A 157 3.76 10.96 10.72
N PRO A 158 4.86 10.55 10.05
CA PRO A 158 5.87 11.49 9.58
C PRO A 158 5.32 12.38 8.47
N ALA A 159 5.53 13.69 8.55
CA ALA A 159 5.03 14.65 7.57
C ALA A 159 6.11 15.64 7.12
N CYS A 160 6.04 16.05 5.85
CA CYS A 160 6.80 17.22 5.38
C CYS A 160 6.24 18.49 6.03
N ALA A 161 7.00 19.59 5.97
CA ALA A 161 6.60 20.85 6.60
C ALA A 161 5.21 21.33 6.14
N ALA A 162 4.92 21.21 4.84
CA ALA A 162 3.66 21.66 4.24
C ALA A 162 2.46 20.82 4.72
N ASP A 163 2.57 19.49 4.74
CA ASP A 163 1.47 18.64 5.21
C ASP A 163 1.31 18.69 6.73
N ALA A 164 2.41 18.86 7.47
CA ALA A 164 2.34 19.10 8.90
C ALA A 164 1.55 20.39 9.21
N GLU A 165 1.75 21.45 8.43
CA GLU A 165 0.98 22.68 8.54
C GLU A 165 -0.51 22.48 8.20
N ARG A 166 -0.82 21.79 7.08
CA ARG A 166 -2.20 21.45 6.70
C ARG A 166 -2.94 20.71 7.81
N VAL A 167 -2.33 19.64 8.33
CA VAL A 167 -2.92 18.82 9.40
C VAL A 167 -3.16 19.64 10.67
N ARG A 168 -2.19 20.47 11.10
CA ARG A 168 -2.37 21.34 12.28
C ARG A 168 -3.46 22.39 12.09
N ALA A 169 -3.64 22.88 10.86
CA ALA A 169 -4.72 23.80 10.52
C ALA A 169 -6.09 23.11 10.38
N GLY A 170 -6.16 21.78 10.51
CA GLY A 170 -7.39 21.00 10.29
C GLY A 170 -7.79 20.88 8.82
N ALA A 171 -6.87 21.19 7.89
CA ALA A 171 -7.04 21.00 6.47
C ALA A 171 -6.65 19.58 6.05
N GLU A 172 -7.16 19.13 4.90
CA GLU A 172 -6.74 17.86 4.32
C GLU A 172 -5.27 17.95 3.88
N PRO A 173 -4.42 16.98 4.24
CA PRO A 173 -3.07 16.88 3.69
C PRO A 173 -3.12 16.55 2.20
N ASP A 174 -2.05 16.86 1.48
CA ASP A 174 -1.97 16.50 0.06
C ASP A 174 -1.54 15.03 -0.07
N VAL A 175 -2.54 14.17 -0.33
CA VAL A 175 -2.40 12.70 -0.33
C VAL A 175 -2.05 12.17 -1.72
N ARG A 176 -0.98 11.37 -1.81
CA ARG A 176 -0.63 10.61 -3.02
C ARG A 176 -1.73 9.60 -3.33
N LYS A 177 -2.45 9.87 -4.43
CA LYS A 177 -3.41 8.93 -5.01
C LYS A 177 -2.81 8.22 -6.20
N VAL A 178 -3.01 6.90 -6.27
CA VAL A 178 -2.53 6.02 -7.34
C VAL A 178 -3.71 5.37 -8.06
N MET A 179 -3.49 4.91 -9.29
CA MET A 179 -4.53 4.25 -10.08
C MET A 179 -4.66 2.78 -9.68
N VAL A 180 -5.87 2.36 -9.30
CA VAL A 180 -6.27 0.96 -9.15
C VAL A 180 -7.50 0.72 -10.01
N GLY A 181 -7.32 0.00 -11.12
CA GLY A 181 -8.33 -0.07 -12.18
C GLY A 181 -8.72 1.35 -12.66
N PRO A 182 -10.02 1.71 -12.66
CA PRO A 182 -10.47 3.05 -13.07
C PRO A 182 -10.46 4.10 -11.94
N GLN A 183 -10.13 3.74 -10.70
CA GLN A 183 -10.25 4.62 -9.54
C GLN A 183 -8.89 5.16 -9.09
N ARG A 184 -8.88 6.41 -8.58
CA ARG A 184 -7.75 6.99 -7.85
C ARG A 184 -8.00 6.87 -6.35
N VAL A 185 -7.19 6.05 -5.69
CA VAL A 185 -7.26 5.83 -4.25
C VAL A 185 -5.94 6.23 -3.60
N PRO A 186 -5.92 6.61 -2.30
CA PRO A 186 -4.67 6.78 -1.56
C PRO A 186 -3.76 5.56 -1.71
N TYR A 187 -2.45 5.75 -1.81
CA TYR A 187 -1.53 4.64 -2.10
C TYR A 187 -1.55 3.51 -1.05
N TRP A 188 -1.88 3.82 0.21
CA TRP A 188 -2.02 2.82 1.28
C TRP A 188 -3.32 2.01 1.17
N GLU A 189 -4.30 2.47 0.39
CA GLU A 189 -5.54 1.77 0.05
C GLU A 189 -5.44 1.04 -1.31
N ALA A 190 -4.30 1.11 -2.00
CA ALA A 190 -4.13 0.60 -3.35
C ALA A 190 -3.96 -0.92 -3.46
N GLY A 191 -4.23 -1.64 -2.36
CA GLY A 191 -4.20 -3.09 -2.32
C GLY A 191 -2.83 -3.69 -2.00
N PRO A 192 -2.73 -5.03 -2.07
CA PRO A 192 -1.64 -5.79 -1.46
C PRO A 192 -0.29 -5.58 -2.15
N ALA A 193 -0.31 -5.35 -3.46
CA ALA A 193 0.88 -5.07 -4.26
C ALA A 193 1.62 -3.79 -3.84
N TYR A 194 0.95 -2.88 -3.13
CA TYR A 194 1.55 -1.65 -2.61
C TYR A 194 2.17 -1.82 -1.21
N SER A 195 2.04 -2.99 -0.58
CA SER A 195 2.69 -3.23 0.72
C SER A 195 4.22 -3.11 0.63
N PRO A 196 4.92 -3.72 -0.35
CA PRO A 196 6.37 -3.54 -0.52
C PRO A 196 6.76 -2.08 -0.82
N TYR A 197 5.94 -1.36 -1.59
CA TYR A 197 6.12 0.07 -1.86
C TYR A 197 6.16 0.87 -0.57
N ALA A 198 5.14 0.72 0.29
CA ALA A 198 5.10 1.39 1.58
C ALA A 198 6.24 0.93 2.51
N GLN A 199 6.62 -0.34 2.49
CA GLN A 199 7.75 -0.84 3.27
C GLN A 199 9.09 -0.22 2.85
N GLY A 200 9.29 0.11 1.58
CA GLY A 200 10.50 0.78 1.14
C GLY A 200 10.64 2.19 1.73
N MET A 201 9.52 2.90 1.88
CA MET A 201 9.47 4.25 2.46
C MET A 201 9.62 4.25 3.99
N PHE A 202 8.97 3.30 4.69
CA PHE A 202 8.80 3.35 6.15
C PHE A 202 9.44 2.18 6.91
N GLY A 203 9.99 1.17 6.23
CA GLY A 203 10.35 -0.11 6.85
C GLY A 203 11.52 -0.06 7.83
N ALA A 204 12.63 0.59 7.47
CA ALA A 204 13.81 0.68 8.35
C ALA A 204 13.72 1.84 9.37
N MET A 205 12.98 2.90 9.03
CA MET A 205 13.03 4.19 9.73
C MET A 205 11.68 4.79 10.10
N GLY A 206 10.55 4.30 9.56
CA GLY A 206 9.21 4.78 9.89
C GLY A 206 8.74 4.46 11.31
N GLY A 207 9.59 3.83 12.12
CA GLY A 207 9.21 3.29 13.41
C GLY A 207 8.31 2.07 13.28
N VAL A 208 8.39 1.17 14.27
CA VAL A 208 7.50 0.00 14.35
C VAL A 208 6.03 0.42 14.27
N MET A 209 5.69 1.61 14.77
CA MET A 209 4.32 2.14 14.79
C MET A 209 3.77 2.53 13.42
N THR A 210 4.53 3.22 12.55
CA THR A 210 4.06 3.57 11.19
C THR A 210 4.04 2.33 10.30
N GLY A 211 5.04 1.45 10.45
CA GLY A 211 5.06 0.15 9.76
C GLY A 211 3.89 -0.75 10.18
N MET A 212 3.56 -0.79 11.48
CA MET A 212 2.37 -1.47 11.98
C MET A 212 1.10 -0.77 11.53
N PHE A 213 1.03 0.56 11.49
CA PHE A 213 -0.14 1.30 11.02
C PHE A 213 -0.45 1.01 9.56
N LEU A 214 0.55 1.12 8.67
CA LEU A 214 0.41 0.71 7.28
C LEU A 214 0.06 -0.77 7.20
N GLY A 215 0.74 -1.62 7.96
CA GLY A 215 0.42 -3.03 8.08
C GLY A 215 -0.99 -3.32 8.61
N THR A 216 -1.62 -2.43 9.38
CA THR A 216 -2.98 -2.58 9.91
C THR A 216 -4.02 -1.86 9.05
N MET A 217 -3.64 -0.88 8.22
CA MET A 217 -4.52 -0.33 7.17
C MET A 217 -4.58 -1.28 5.97
N LEU A 218 -3.40 -1.68 5.45
CA LEU A 218 -3.28 -2.73 4.43
C LEU A 218 -3.77 -4.07 4.98
N GLY A 219 -3.43 -4.41 6.23
CA GLY A 219 -3.82 -5.67 6.87
C GLY A 219 -5.19 -5.66 7.52
N GLY A 220 -5.78 -4.52 7.87
CA GLY A 220 -7.16 -4.41 8.36
C GLY A 220 -8.18 -4.69 7.27
N MET A 221 -7.82 -4.38 6.02
CA MET A 221 -8.51 -4.85 4.82
C MET A 221 -8.34 -6.38 4.59
N PHE A 222 -7.38 -7.02 5.27
CA PHE A 222 -7.13 -8.47 5.22
C PHE A 222 -7.56 -9.26 6.47
N ALA A 223 -7.70 -8.62 7.63
CA ALA A 223 -7.95 -9.26 8.92
C ALA A 223 -9.43 -9.22 9.34
N GLY A 224 -10.29 -8.48 8.63
CA GLY A 224 -11.72 -8.45 8.87
C GLY A 224 -12.47 -8.20 7.57
N GLY A 225 -13.29 -9.18 7.15
CA GLY A 225 -14.20 -8.98 6.03
C GLY A 225 -15.07 -7.74 6.24
N GLY A 226 -15.26 -6.93 5.19
CA GLY A 226 -16.20 -5.82 5.25
C GLY A 226 -15.85 -4.63 4.38
N TYR A 227 -15.94 -4.79 3.06
CA TYR A 227 -16.43 -3.73 2.18
C TYR A 227 -17.45 -4.37 1.24
N GLY A 228 -18.71 -4.36 1.67
CA GLY A 228 -19.82 -4.87 0.87
C GLY A 228 -20.91 -5.64 1.62
N ASP A 229 -21.29 -5.26 2.85
CA ASP A 229 -22.67 -5.41 3.33
C ASP A 229 -22.89 -4.62 4.64
N MET A 230 -23.17 -3.33 4.52
CA MET A 230 -23.92 -2.60 5.56
C MET A 230 -25.21 -2.11 4.93
N GLY A 231 -26.05 -3.05 4.52
CA GLY A 231 -27.45 -2.81 4.20
C GLY A 231 -28.34 -3.27 5.35
N GLY A 232 -28.75 -2.33 6.22
CA GLY A 232 -30.02 -2.38 6.96
C GLY A 232 -30.14 -3.42 8.08
N GLY A 233 -30.21 -2.93 9.32
CA GLY A 233 -30.31 -3.76 10.51
C GLY A 233 -31.65 -4.46 10.73
N ASP A 234 -31.62 -5.48 11.58
CA ASP A 234 -32.44 -5.59 12.80
C ASP A 234 -31.91 -6.75 13.65
N MET A 235 -31.36 -6.45 14.84
CA MET A 235 -31.13 -7.45 15.88
C MET A 235 -32.41 -7.48 16.75
N GLY A 236 -33.38 -8.29 16.34
CA GLY A 236 -34.56 -8.66 17.12
C GLY A 236 -34.45 -10.08 17.65
N GLY A 237 -34.67 -10.24 18.96
CA GLY A 237 -34.46 -11.45 19.76
C GLY A 237 -35.18 -12.73 19.29
N GLY A 238 -34.66 -13.85 19.77
CA GLY A 238 -34.95 -15.18 19.26
C GLY A 238 -36.31 -15.79 19.61
N ASP A 239 -36.52 -16.98 19.06
CA ASP A 239 -37.21 -18.08 19.73
C ASP A 239 -36.81 -19.41 19.08
N MET A 240 -36.76 -20.46 19.89
CA MET A 240 -36.57 -21.84 19.46
C MET A 240 -37.91 -22.47 19.08
N GLY A 241 -37.91 -23.28 18.02
CA GLY A 241 -39.00 -24.20 17.66
C GLY A 241 -39.21 -24.17 16.16
N GLY A 242 -39.34 -25.27 15.41
CA GLY A 242 -39.57 -26.67 15.72
C GLY A 242 -40.31 -27.24 14.51
N GLY A 243 -39.99 -28.47 14.09
CA GLY A 243 -40.88 -29.31 13.28
C GLY A 243 -40.73 -29.27 11.76
N ASP A 244 -40.60 -30.48 11.20
CA ASP A 244 -40.73 -30.91 9.80
C ASP A 244 -41.91 -30.28 9.02
N PHE A 245 -41.79 -30.21 7.69
CA PHE A 245 -42.62 -30.98 6.74
C PHE A 245 -42.19 -30.68 5.29
N GLY A 246 -42.08 -31.72 4.47
CA GLY A 246 -41.66 -31.66 3.07
C GLY A 246 -42.73 -31.17 2.09
N GLY A 247 -42.39 -31.20 0.80
CA GLY A 247 -43.35 -31.00 -0.28
C GLY A 247 -42.73 -30.45 -1.57
N ASP A 248 -42.77 -31.29 -2.60
CA ASP A 248 -42.38 -31.14 -4.00
C ASP A 248 -43.15 -30.03 -4.77
N MET A 249 -42.53 -29.40 -5.78
CA MET A 249 -43.10 -29.09 -7.13
C MET A 249 -42.42 -27.94 -7.90
N GLY A 250 -42.07 -28.24 -9.17
CA GLY A 250 -42.15 -27.35 -10.35
C GLY A 250 -41.03 -26.30 -10.53
N GLY A 251 -40.32 -26.15 -11.66
CA GLY A 251 -40.64 -26.45 -13.06
C GLY A 251 -40.96 -25.15 -13.82
N GLY A 252 -40.07 -24.69 -14.72
CA GLY A 252 -40.42 -23.81 -15.85
C GLY A 252 -39.64 -22.50 -16.04
N ASP A 253 -38.93 -22.44 -17.17
CA ASP A 253 -38.66 -21.31 -18.09
C ASP A 253 -38.01 -19.99 -17.64
N SER A 254 -36.79 -19.78 -18.16
CA SER A 254 -36.31 -18.53 -18.77
C SER A 254 -35.17 -18.93 -19.71
N GLY A 255 -35.01 -18.49 -20.94
CA GLY A 255 -35.57 -17.41 -21.74
C GLY A 255 -34.52 -17.22 -22.84
N GLY A 256 -34.88 -17.54 -24.09
CA GLY A 256 -33.96 -17.47 -25.23
C GLY A 256 -33.56 -16.04 -25.54
N TRP A 257 -32.27 -15.84 -25.84
CA TRP A 257 -31.76 -14.61 -26.43
C TRP A 257 -31.08 -14.96 -27.75
N ASP A 258 -31.77 -14.56 -28.80
CA ASP A 258 -31.35 -14.52 -30.20
C ASP A 258 -30.50 -13.25 -30.39
N PHE A 259 -29.33 -13.39 -31.01
CA PHE A 259 -28.51 -12.27 -31.45
C PHE A 259 -28.06 -12.58 -32.88
N GLY A 260 -28.83 -12.09 -33.86
CA GLY A 260 -28.30 -11.69 -35.17
C GLY A 260 -27.39 -10.47 -35.01
N ASP A 261 -26.74 -9.91 -36.01
CA ASP A 261 -26.61 -10.15 -37.45
C ASP A 261 -25.26 -9.48 -37.78
N PHE A 262 -24.44 -10.08 -38.64
CA PHE A 262 -23.13 -9.52 -39.04
C PHE A 262 -23.23 -9.05 -40.49
N GLY A 263 -23.17 -7.73 -40.74
CA GLY A 263 -23.01 -7.22 -42.11
C GLY A 263 -23.03 -5.70 -42.28
N GLY A 264 -21.98 -5.19 -42.95
CA GLY A 264 -21.87 -3.85 -43.54
C GLY A 264 -21.15 -2.85 -42.64
N GLU A 265 -20.01 -2.25 -42.99
CA GLU A 265 -19.47 -1.83 -44.30
C GLU A 265 -17.94 -1.94 -44.34
#